data_AF-A0A358ECR9-F1
#
_entry.id   AF-A0A358ECR9-F1
#
_cell.length_a   1.000
_cell.length_b   1.000
_cell.length_c   1.000
_cell.angle_alpha   90.00
_cell.angle_beta   90.00
_cell.angle_gamma   90.00
#
_symmetry.space_group_name_H-M   'P 1'
#
loop_
_entity.id
_entity.type
_entity.pdbx_description
1 polymer ?
#
loop_
_entity_poly.entity_id
_entity_poly.type
_entity_poly.pdbx_seq_one_letter_code
_entity_poly.pdbx_strand_id
1 'polypeptide(L)'
;DVFNILLQVLDEGHLTDNYGRVIDFKNTVLIMTSNLGAREISKGGGLGFQTADLDSGYQIMKDKVAQEIERAFNPEFLNRIDDTIVFHPLSRDNISEIIHILMRDVHERLAEKEIQLTLSDAAIDFLVDEGYDEKFGARPLKRAIQRHLEDLLSEKILQAEFSPGDELEVDVNPEREGLLL
;
A
#
# COMPACT_ATOMS: atom_id res chain seq x y z
N ASP A 1 13.42 -15.23 -23.11
CA ASP A 1 12.31 -14.77 -23.98
C ASP A 1 11.70 -13.46 -23.51
N VAL A 2 11.05 -13.39 -22.34
CA VAL A 2 10.45 -12.11 -21.84
C VAL A 2 11.48 -11.00 -21.61
N PHE A 3 12.68 -11.32 -21.11
CA PHE A 3 13.73 -10.31 -20.88
C PHE A 3 14.21 -9.62 -22.16
N ASN A 4 14.32 -10.35 -23.26
CA ASN A 4 14.77 -9.77 -24.54
C ASN A 4 13.75 -8.77 -25.09
N ILE A 5 12.46 -9.04 -24.87
CA ILE A 5 11.36 -8.13 -25.21
C ILE A 5 11.45 -6.84 -24.39
N LEU A 6 11.73 -6.96 -23.09
CA LEU A 6 11.90 -5.79 -22.21
C LEU A 6 13.15 -4.98 -22.57
N LEU A 7 14.25 -5.64 -22.91
CA LEU A 7 15.46 -4.95 -23.39
C LEU A 7 15.18 -4.18 -24.68
N GLN A 8 14.40 -4.73 -25.61
CA GLN A 8 14.00 -4.01 -26.81
C GLN A 8 13.22 -2.74 -26.49
N VAL A 9 12.26 -2.82 -25.55
CA VAL A 9 11.49 -1.67 -25.09
C VAL A 9 12.39 -0.61 -24.46
N LEU A 10 13.31 -1.02 -23.58
CA LEU A 10 14.20 -0.13 -22.85
C LEU A 10 15.26 0.52 -23.75
N ASP A 11 15.79 -0.21 -24.74
CA ASP A 11 16.88 0.25 -25.61
C ASP A 11 16.37 1.03 -26.80
N GLU A 12 15.37 0.50 -27.49
CA GLU A 12 14.92 1.02 -28.78
C GLU A 12 13.69 1.92 -28.65
N GLY A 13 13.07 1.96 -27.46
CA GLY A 13 11.85 2.72 -27.20
C GLY A 13 10.67 2.26 -28.06
N HIS A 14 10.69 1.03 -28.59
CA HIS A 14 9.57 0.46 -29.32
C HIS A 14 9.54 -1.06 -29.18
N LEU A 15 8.37 -1.65 -29.42
CA LEU A 15 8.18 -3.10 -29.43
C LEU A 15 7.46 -3.51 -30.70
N THR A 16 7.95 -4.54 -31.38
CA THR A 16 7.23 -5.15 -32.51
C THR A 16 6.49 -6.39 -32.03
N ASP A 17 5.17 -6.43 -32.21
CA ASP A 17 4.36 -7.60 -31.86
C ASP A 17 4.45 -8.72 -32.92
N ASN A 18 3.84 -9.87 -32.61
CA ASN A 18 3.83 -11.03 -33.52
C ASN A 18 3.04 -10.81 -34.84
N TYR A 19 2.30 -9.70 -34.95
CA TYR A 19 1.59 -9.28 -36.16
C TYR A 19 2.35 -8.21 -36.95
N GLY A 20 3.58 -7.87 -36.54
CA GLY A 20 4.40 -6.85 -37.18
C GLY A 20 4.01 -5.42 -36.83
N ARG A 21 3.16 -5.20 -35.81
CA ARG A 21 2.79 -3.86 -35.35
C ARG A 21 3.90 -3.31 -34.46
N VAL A 22 4.36 -2.11 -34.77
CA VAL A 22 5.34 -1.37 -33.97
C VAL A 22 4.61 -0.49 -32.97
N ILE A 23 4.88 -0.69 -31.68
CA ILE A 23 4.34 0.06 -30.56
C ILE A 23 5.44 1.00 -30.04
N ASP A 24 5.17 2.29 -29.95
CA ASP A 24 6.13 3.31 -29.46
C ASP A 24 6.06 3.45 -27.93
N PHE A 25 7.22 3.43 -27.28
CA PHE A 25 7.43 3.59 -25.83
C PHE A 25 8.26 4.83 -25.47
N LYS A 26 8.64 5.70 -26.43
CA LYS A 26 9.51 6.86 -26.19
C LYS A 26 8.94 7.89 -25.21
N ASN A 27 7.62 7.95 -25.07
CA ASN A 27 6.92 8.84 -24.15
C ASN A 27 6.21 8.06 -23.02
N THR A 28 6.82 6.97 -22.57
CA THR A 28 6.26 6.08 -21.56
C THR A 28 7.22 5.95 -20.38
N VAL A 29 6.69 6.08 -19.16
CA VAL A 29 7.43 5.72 -17.95
C VAL A 29 7.19 4.25 -17.65
N LEU A 30 8.24 3.43 -17.73
CA LEU A 30 8.14 2.01 -17.39
C LEU A 30 8.41 1.81 -15.89
N ILE A 31 7.38 1.41 -15.15
CA ILE A 31 7.51 1.05 -13.73
C ILE A 31 7.47 -0.46 -13.61
N MET A 32 8.54 -1.04 -13.06
CA MET A 32 8.64 -2.46 -12.77
C MET A 32 8.65 -2.66 -11.26
N THR A 33 7.94 -3.68 -10.78
CA THR A 33 7.88 -4.01 -9.35
C THR A 33 8.26 -5.46 -9.14
N SER A 34 8.94 -5.75 -8.04
CA SER A 34 9.38 -7.10 -7.68
C SER A 34 9.33 -7.28 -6.17
N ASN A 35 9.06 -8.50 -5.73
CA ASN A 35 9.11 -8.88 -4.31
C ASN A 35 10.50 -9.39 -3.89
N LEU A 36 11.52 -9.23 -4.73
CA LEU A 36 12.91 -9.57 -4.40
C LEU A 36 13.38 -8.76 -3.17
N GLY A 37 14.10 -9.41 -2.27
CA GLY A 37 14.57 -8.77 -1.04
C GLY A 37 13.49 -8.54 0.03
N ALA A 38 12.20 -8.83 -0.22
CA ALA A 38 11.12 -8.62 0.75
C ALA A 38 11.38 -9.31 2.11
N ARG A 39 11.96 -10.52 2.10
CA ARG A 39 12.32 -11.25 3.34
C ARG A 39 13.43 -10.56 4.15
N GLU A 40 14.37 -9.90 3.48
CA GLU A 40 15.47 -9.20 4.15
C GLU A 40 14.99 -7.86 4.72
N ILE A 41 14.05 -7.21 4.03
CA ILE A 41 13.37 -5.99 4.52
C ILE A 41 12.56 -6.30 5.79
N SER A 42 11.76 -7.38 5.80
CA SER A 42 10.96 -7.76 6.97
C SER A 42 11.78 -8.21 8.18
N LYS A 43 12.99 -8.75 7.99
CA LYS A 43 13.88 -9.21 9.07
C LYS A 43 14.74 -8.09 9.67
N GLY A 44 14.75 -6.90 9.08
CA GLY A 44 15.50 -5.75 9.60
C GLY A 44 14.98 -5.22 10.93
N GLY A 45 13.78 -5.64 11.36
CA GLY A 45 13.20 -5.33 12.66
C GLY A 45 13.58 -6.36 13.75
N GLY A 46 14.74 -6.17 14.38
CA GLY A 46 14.92 -6.55 15.79
C GLY A 46 16.01 -7.56 16.14
N LEU A 47 16.93 -7.16 17.04
CA LEU A 47 17.28 -7.83 18.31
C LEU A 47 18.51 -7.15 18.94
N GLY A 48 18.28 -6.21 19.86
CA GLY A 48 19.35 -5.69 20.73
C GLY A 48 19.21 -4.21 21.06
N PHE A 49 19.29 -3.89 22.35
CA PHE A 49 19.54 -2.55 22.87
C PHE A 49 20.75 -1.93 22.17
N GLN A 50 20.50 -1.14 21.13
CA GLN A 50 21.38 -0.08 20.69
C GLN A 50 20.53 0.80 19.78
N THR A 51 20.45 2.06 20.15
CA THR A 51 20.08 3.17 19.26
C THR A 51 21.06 3.18 18.09
N ALA A 52 20.87 2.29 17.12
CA ALA A 52 21.52 2.38 15.83
C ALA A 52 20.72 3.39 15.02
N ASP A 53 21.38 4.45 14.54
CA ASP A 53 20.79 5.48 13.69
C ASP A 53 19.93 4.83 12.59
N LEU A 54 18.68 5.29 12.44
CA LEU A 54 17.72 4.78 11.46
C LEU A 54 18.32 4.73 10.03
N ASP A 55 19.19 5.69 9.70
CA ASP A 55 19.93 5.76 8.44
C ASP A 55 20.87 4.57 8.21
N SER A 56 21.49 4.05 9.27
CA SER A 56 22.40 2.90 9.18
C SER A 56 21.65 1.62 8.84
N GLY A 57 20.45 1.44 9.39
CA GLY A 57 19.58 0.29 9.10
C GLY A 57 19.06 0.30 7.66
N TYR A 58 18.71 1.47 7.15
CA TYR A 58 18.27 1.64 5.76
C TYR A 58 19.37 1.32 4.75
N GLN A 59 20.59 1.82 4.96
CA GLN A 59 21.69 1.54 4.04
C GLN A 59 22.00 0.03 3.97
N ILE A 60 22.03 -0.64 5.12
CA ILE A 60 22.23 -2.10 5.19
C ILE A 60 21.12 -2.85 4.46
N MET A 61 19.86 -2.43 4.60
CA MET A 61 18.72 -3.01 3.89
C MET A 61 18.85 -2.82 2.38
N LYS A 62 19.18 -1.59 1.94
CA LYS A 62 19.34 -1.24 0.53
C LYS A 62 20.45 -2.09 -0.12
N ASP A 63 21.58 -2.24 0.56
CA ASP A 63 22.71 -3.04 0.06
C ASP A 63 22.33 -4.52 -0.09
N LYS A 64 21.57 -5.08 0.88
CA LYS A 64 21.05 -6.45 0.78
C LYS A 64 20.08 -6.63 -0.39
N VAL A 65 19.17 -5.68 -0.58
CA VAL A 65 18.22 -5.72 -1.70
C VAL A 65 18.96 -5.61 -3.03
N ALA A 66 19.98 -4.74 -3.13
CA ALA A 66 20.81 -4.62 -4.33
C ALA A 66 21.52 -5.94 -4.68
N GLN A 67 22.08 -6.65 -3.69
CA GLN A 67 22.69 -7.96 -3.91
C GLN A 67 21.71 -9.00 -4.45
N GLU A 68 20.46 -9.00 -3.95
CA GLU A 68 19.43 -9.92 -4.46
C GLU A 68 18.97 -9.57 -5.89
N ILE A 69 18.95 -8.28 -6.22
CA ILE A 69 18.67 -7.79 -7.58
C ILE A 69 19.79 -8.23 -8.54
N GLU A 70 21.06 -8.04 -8.17
CA GLU A 70 22.22 -8.47 -8.99
C GLU A 70 22.29 -9.98 -9.18
N ARG A 71 21.82 -10.77 -8.21
CA ARG A 71 21.72 -12.24 -8.34
C ARG A 71 20.58 -12.67 -9.26
N ALA A 72 19.48 -11.93 -9.25
CA ALA A 72 18.27 -12.29 -10.00
C ALA A 72 18.28 -11.83 -11.46
N PHE A 73 18.95 -10.70 -11.75
CA PHE A 73 18.95 -10.08 -13.07
C PHE A 73 20.37 -9.96 -13.64
N ASN A 74 20.49 -10.08 -14.97
CA ASN A 74 21.77 -9.90 -15.66
C ASN A 74 22.20 -8.41 -15.65
N PRO A 75 23.53 -8.13 -15.64
CA PRO A 75 24.03 -6.76 -15.65
C PRO A 75 23.54 -5.92 -16.83
N GLU A 76 23.34 -6.54 -18.00
CA GLU A 76 22.80 -5.87 -19.19
C GLU A 76 21.44 -5.23 -18.93
N PHE A 77 20.52 -5.96 -18.29
CA PHE A 77 19.20 -5.44 -17.95
C PHE A 77 19.26 -4.34 -16.88
N LEU A 78 20.09 -4.54 -15.86
CA LEU A 78 20.25 -3.53 -14.79
C LEU A 78 20.83 -2.22 -15.32
N ASN A 79 21.74 -2.28 -16.30
CA ASN A 79 22.30 -1.10 -16.96
C ASN A 79 21.28 -0.32 -17.82
N ARG A 80 20.06 -0.85 -18.02
CA ARG A 80 18.95 -0.17 -18.71
C ARG A 80 17.90 0.42 -17.78
N ILE A 81 18.09 0.26 -16.47
CA ILE A 81 17.21 0.83 -15.45
C ILE A 81 17.85 2.13 -14.97
N ASP A 82 17.12 3.24 -15.09
CA ASP A 82 17.62 4.55 -14.68
C ASP A 82 17.78 4.66 -13.16
N ASP A 83 16.80 4.15 -12.39
CA ASP A 83 16.82 4.21 -10.93
C ASP A 83 16.11 3.00 -10.30
N THR A 84 16.58 2.61 -9.11
CA THR A 84 16.00 1.51 -8.32
C THR A 84 15.52 2.03 -6.98
N ILE A 85 14.20 2.00 -6.79
CA ILE A 85 13.54 2.46 -5.57
C ILE A 85 13.30 1.26 -4.65
N VAL A 86 13.84 1.33 -3.42
CA VAL A 86 13.57 0.35 -2.37
C VAL A 86 12.50 0.91 -1.44
N PHE A 87 11.39 0.18 -1.30
CA PHE A 87 10.31 0.58 -0.40
C PHE A 87 10.63 0.20 1.04
N HIS A 88 10.37 1.14 1.95
CA HIS A 88 10.45 0.93 3.39
C HIS A 88 9.26 0.09 3.86
N PRO A 89 9.41 -0.69 4.95
CA PRO A 89 8.26 -1.27 5.63
C PRO A 89 7.34 -0.15 6.13
N LEU A 90 6.02 -0.39 6.04
CA LEU A 90 5.03 0.57 6.54
C LEU A 90 5.09 0.62 8.07
N SER A 91 5.26 1.82 8.61
CA SER A 91 5.09 2.07 10.04
C SER A 91 3.61 2.12 10.41
N ARG A 92 3.30 2.01 11.71
CA ARG A 92 1.93 2.15 12.22
C ARG A 92 1.30 3.48 11.78
N ASP A 93 2.05 4.57 11.87
CA ASP A 93 1.60 5.91 11.41
C ASP A 93 1.29 5.94 9.91
N ASN A 94 2.09 5.24 9.08
CA ASN A 94 1.79 5.13 7.65
C ASN A 94 0.49 4.36 7.40
N ILE A 95 0.17 3.35 8.22
CA ILE A 95 -1.10 2.64 8.12
C ILE A 95 -2.27 3.57 8.46
N SER A 96 -2.15 4.40 9.50
CA SER A 96 -3.17 5.40 9.84
C SER A 96 -3.45 6.36 8.68
N GLU A 97 -2.40 6.87 8.02
CA GLU A 97 -2.56 7.71 6.82
C GLU A 97 -3.25 6.95 5.67
N ILE A 98 -2.91 5.67 5.48
CA ILE A 98 -3.56 4.83 4.46
C ILE A 98 -5.05 4.64 4.77
N ILE A 99 -5.45 4.53 6.05
CA ILE A 99 -6.87 4.49 6.44
C ILE A 99 -7.58 5.74 5.93
N HIS A 100 -7.03 6.93 6.16
CA HIS A 100 -7.62 8.18 5.67
C HIS A 100 -7.74 8.22 4.15
N ILE A 101 -6.75 7.71 3.42
CA ILE A 101 -6.80 7.61 1.95
C ILE A 101 -7.95 6.67 1.52
N LEU A 102 -8.07 5.50 2.13
CA LEU A 102 -9.11 4.53 1.81
C LEU A 102 -10.52 5.02 2.19
N MET A 103 -10.62 5.80 3.27
CA MET A 103 -11.86 6.42 3.71
C MET A 103 -12.38 7.50 2.76
N ARG A 104 -11.55 8.02 1.86
CA ARG A 104 -11.99 9.03 0.89
C ARG A 104 -13.16 8.53 0.03
N ASP A 105 -13.09 7.29 -0.45
CA ASP A 105 -14.16 6.68 -1.26
C ASP A 105 -15.46 6.49 -0.45
N VAL A 106 -15.37 6.30 0.87
CA VAL A 106 -16.53 6.21 1.77
C VAL A 106 -17.11 7.61 1.99
N HIS A 107 -16.27 8.60 2.29
CA HIS A 107 -16.69 9.99 2.48
C HIS A 107 -17.36 10.56 1.24
N GLU A 108 -16.82 10.30 0.04
CA GLU A 108 -17.42 10.74 -1.23
C GLU A 108 -18.86 10.18 -1.39
N ARG A 109 -19.07 8.89 -1.09
CA ARG A 109 -20.41 8.27 -1.16
C ARG A 109 -21.38 8.79 -0.10
N LEU A 110 -20.92 9.10 1.11
CA LEU A 110 -21.75 9.66 2.17
C LEU A 110 -22.10 11.13 1.91
N ALA A 111 -21.17 11.89 1.33
CA ALA A 111 -21.40 13.28 0.95
C ALA A 111 -22.51 13.43 -0.11
N GLU A 112 -22.67 12.47 -1.04
CA GLU A 112 -23.80 12.42 -1.98
C GLU A 112 -25.17 12.32 -1.27
N LYS A 113 -25.18 11.86 -0.01
CA LYS A 113 -26.36 11.78 0.86
C LYS A 113 -26.42 12.91 1.89
N GLU A 114 -25.53 13.90 1.79
CA GLU A 114 -25.35 15.00 2.75
C GLU A 114 -25.01 14.51 4.17
N ILE A 115 -24.34 13.37 4.30
CA ILE A 115 -23.90 12.81 5.60
C ILE A 115 -22.39 13.04 5.73
N GLN A 116 -21.95 13.53 6.88
CA GLN A 116 -20.53 13.61 7.23
C GLN A 116 -20.15 12.49 8.19
N LEU A 117 -18.94 11.98 8.04
CA LEU A 117 -18.39 10.93 8.87
C LEU A 117 -17.00 11.34 9.36
N THR A 118 -16.75 11.16 10.64
CA THR A 118 -15.46 11.39 11.27
C THR A 118 -15.05 10.13 12.02
N LEU A 119 -13.76 9.81 12.03
CA LEU A 119 -13.22 8.72 12.85
C LEU A 119 -12.47 9.32 14.04
N SER A 120 -12.76 8.81 15.23
CA SER A 120 -11.93 9.07 16.41
C SER A 120 -10.55 8.39 16.26
N ASP A 121 -9.57 8.89 17.02
CA ASP A 121 -8.23 8.27 17.08
C ASP A 121 -8.31 6.80 17.52
N ALA A 122 -9.23 6.48 18.43
CA ALA A 122 -9.45 5.10 18.89
C ALA A 122 -9.95 4.20 17.76
N ALA A 123 -10.87 4.69 16.91
CA ALA A 123 -11.37 3.93 15.77
C ALA A 123 -10.26 3.68 14.72
N ILE A 124 -9.40 4.68 14.50
CA ILE A 124 -8.23 4.53 13.62
C ILE A 124 -7.29 3.47 14.20
N ASP A 125 -6.94 3.56 15.48
CA ASP A 125 -6.08 2.59 16.15
C ASP A 125 -6.62 1.16 16.06
N PHE A 126 -7.92 0.98 16.26
CA PHE A 126 -8.59 -0.31 16.10
C PHE A 126 -8.45 -0.86 14.67
N LEU A 127 -8.70 -0.02 13.65
CA LEU A 127 -8.57 -0.43 12.26
C LEU A 127 -7.12 -0.73 11.86
N VAL A 128 -6.15 -0.04 12.46
CA VAL A 128 -4.72 -0.36 12.29
C VAL A 128 -4.42 -1.74 12.85
N ASP A 129 -4.89 -2.04 14.06
CA ASP A 129 -4.61 -3.32 14.72
C ASP A 129 -5.25 -4.51 13.99
N GLU A 130 -6.47 -4.35 13.46
CA GLU A 130 -7.16 -5.38 12.67
C GLU A 130 -6.66 -5.48 11.23
N GLY A 131 -6.14 -4.37 10.68
CA GLY A 131 -5.80 -4.23 9.26
C GLY A 131 -4.31 -4.38 8.93
N TYR A 132 -3.43 -4.37 9.92
CA TYR A 132 -1.98 -4.48 9.76
C TYR A 132 -1.47 -5.89 10.00
N ASP A 133 -0.76 -6.43 9.02
CA ASP A 133 0.00 -7.67 9.16
C ASP A 133 1.40 -7.47 8.61
N GLU A 134 2.44 -7.82 9.37
CA GLU A 134 3.85 -7.63 8.97
C GLU A 134 4.21 -8.33 7.65
N LYS A 135 3.54 -9.43 7.30
CA LYS A 135 3.78 -10.20 6.07
C LYS A 135 2.94 -9.70 4.90
N PHE A 136 1.72 -9.21 5.16
CA PHE A 136 0.79 -8.79 4.12
C PHE A 136 0.68 -7.26 3.96
N GLY A 137 1.35 -6.48 4.81
CA GLY A 137 1.29 -5.02 4.85
C GLY A 137 -0.13 -4.51 5.08
N ALA A 138 -0.47 -3.37 4.48
CA ALA A 138 -1.82 -2.77 4.55
C ALA A 138 -2.88 -3.49 3.70
N ARG A 139 -2.58 -4.65 3.08
CA ARG A 139 -3.55 -5.34 2.22
C ARG A 139 -4.83 -5.79 2.94
N PRO A 140 -4.78 -6.25 4.21
CA PRO A 140 -5.99 -6.58 4.96
C PRO A 140 -6.85 -5.36 5.31
N LEU A 141 -6.25 -4.16 5.36
CA LEU A 141 -6.88 -2.92 5.83
C LEU A 141 -8.19 -2.59 5.12
N LYS A 142 -8.24 -2.73 3.78
CA LYS A 142 -9.47 -2.50 3.02
C LYS A 142 -10.61 -3.43 3.47
N ARG A 143 -10.30 -4.69 3.79
CA ARG A 143 -11.29 -5.64 4.31
C ARG A 143 -11.70 -5.32 5.75
N ALA A 144 -10.78 -4.84 6.58
CA ALA A 144 -11.09 -4.40 7.93
C ALA A 144 -12.06 -3.21 7.91
N ILE A 145 -11.78 -2.17 7.10
CA ILE A 145 -12.68 -1.02 6.89
C ILE A 145 -14.04 -1.48 6.37
N GLN A 146 -14.06 -2.36 5.36
CA GLN A 146 -15.33 -2.88 4.83
C GLN A 146 -16.17 -3.57 5.91
N ARG A 147 -15.57 -4.52 6.64
CA ARG A 147 -16.26 -5.35 7.62
C ARG A 147 -16.70 -4.59 8.87
N HIS A 148 -15.83 -3.73 9.40
CA HIS A 148 -16.08 -3.08 10.69
C HIS A 148 -16.77 -1.73 10.54
N LEU A 149 -16.69 -1.08 9.37
CA LEU A 149 -17.26 0.23 9.15
C LEU A 149 -18.31 0.27 8.02
N GLU A 150 -17.97 -0.13 6.79
CA GLU A 150 -18.91 0.00 5.66
C GLU A 150 -20.16 -0.87 5.84
N ASP A 151 -20.01 -2.09 6.35
CA ASP A 151 -21.14 -2.99 6.61
C ASP A 151 -22.07 -2.39 7.68
N LEU A 152 -21.51 -1.81 8.75
CA LEU A 152 -22.26 -1.15 9.83
C LEU A 152 -23.01 0.09 9.31
N LEU A 153 -22.33 0.95 8.55
CA LEU A 153 -22.95 2.13 7.91
C LEU A 153 -24.10 1.70 6.99
N SER A 154 -23.89 0.66 6.18
CA SER A 154 -24.89 0.15 5.24
C SER A 154 -26.14 -0.33 5.96
N GLU A 155 -25.99 -1.07 7.06
CA GLU A 155 -27.12 -1.54 7.87
C GLU A 155 -27.95 -0.37 8.43
N LYS A 156 -27.30 0.62 9.03
CA LYS A 156 -27.98 1.80 9.61
C LYS A 156 -28.66 2.68 8.56
N ILE A 157 -28.04 2.83 7.39
CA ILE A 157 -28.66 3.52 6.25
C ILE A 157 -29.92 2.76 5.79
N LEU A 158 -29.88 1.44 5.71
CA LEU A 158 -31.04 0.62 5.31
C LEU A 158 -32.19 0.70 6.33
N GLN A 159 -31.85 0.84 7.62
CA GLN A 159 -32.81 1.07 8.70
C GLN A 159 -33.34 2.51 8.76
N ALA A 160 -32.85 3.39 7.89
CA ALA A 160 -33.17 4.82 7.85
C ALA A 160 -32.87 5.55 9.17
N GLU A 161 -31.77 5.17 9.84
CA GLU A 161 -31.32 5.81 11.08
C GLU A 161 -30.64 7.17 10.85
N PHE A 162 -30.22 7.45 9.59
CA PHE A 162 -29.53 8.68 9.23
C PHE A 162 -30.35 9.54 8.28
N SER A 163 -30.25 10.85 8.45
CA SER A 163 -30.89 11.89 7.65
C SER A 163 -29.85 12.78 6.95
N PRO A 164 -30.22 13.43 5.83
CA PRO A 164 -29.40 14.47 5.22
C PRO A 164 -29.04 15.56 6.24
N GLY A 165 -27.76 15.91 6.32
CA GLY A 165 -27.21 16.88 7.27
C GLY A 165 -26.63 16.27 8.55
N ASP A 166 -26.74 14.96 8.76
CA ASP A 166 -26.18 14.31 9.94
C ASP A 166 -24.65 14.28 9.92
N GLU A 167 -24.06 14.51 11.09
CA GLU A 167 -22.63 14.35 11.36
C GLU A 167 -22.44 13.12 12.25
N LEU A 168 -21.75 12.11 11.73
CA LEU A 168 -21.51 10.84 12.39
C LEU A 168 -20.08 10.79 12.92
N GLU A 169 -19.92 10.28 14.13
CA GLU A 169 -18.61 10.02 14.74
C GLU A 169 -18.45 8.51 14.96
N VAL A 170 -17.34 7.96 14.47
CA VAL A 170 -17.00 6.55 14.64
C VAL A 170 -16.07 6.41 15.83
N ASP A 171 -16.45 5.55 16.78
CA ASP A 171 -15.61 5.17 17.93
C ASP A 171 -15.56 3.65 18.10
N VAL A 172 -14.70 3.18 18.99
CA VAL A 172 -14.56 1.78 19.36
C VAL A 172 -15.57 1.43 20.44
N ASN A 173 -16.17 0.25 20.32
CA ASN A 173 -17.09 -0.23 21.36
C ASN A 173 -16.36 -0.48 22.70
N PRO A 174 -17.08 -0.47 23.85
CA PRO A 174 -16.45 -0.65 25.16
C PRO A 174 -15.69 -1.97 25.32
N GLU A 175 -16.09 -3.00 24.56
CA GLU A 175 -15.47 -4.33 24.56
C GLU A 175 -14.24 -4.43 23.63
N ARG A 176 -13.99 -3.40 22.81
CA ARG A 176 -12.92 -3.33 21.79
C ARG A 176 -12.96 -4.44 20.74
N GLU A 177 -14.15 -4.91 20.41
CA GLU A 177 -14.40 -5.94 19.40
C GLU A 177 -14.94 -5.38 18.07
N GLY A 178 -15.26 -4.09 18.02
CA GLY A 178 -15.80 -3.46 16.82
C GLY A 178 -15.98 -1.95 16.95
N LEU A 179 -16.47 -1.35 15.87
CA LEU A 179 -16.78 0.08 15.79
C LEU A 179 -18.25 0.34 16.09
N LEU A 180 -18.55 1.56 16.54
CA LEU A 180 -19.88 2.10 16.74
C LEU A 180 -19.99 3.49 16.11
N LEU A 181 -21.22 3.91 15.82
CA LEU A 181 -21.64 5.18 15.21
C LEU A 181 -22.64 5.88 16.12
#